data_AF-A0A816R0E1-F1
#
_entry.id   AF-A0A816R0E1-F1
#
_cell.length_a   1.000
_cell.length_b   1.000
_cell.length_c   1.000
_cell.angle_alpha   90.00
_cell.angle_beta   90.00
_cell.angle_gamma   90.00
#
_symmetry.space_group_name_H-M   'P 1'
#
loop_
_entity.id
_entity.type
_entity.pdbx_description
1 polymer ?
#
loop_
_entity_poly.entity_id
_entity_poly.type
_entity_poly.pdbx_seq_one_letter_code
_entity_poly.pdbx_strand_id
1 'polypeptide(L)'
;MMMIIRQDPSYWCLDDISVTNSGGAQLWQNGGFEQSPLTQYYVYCNPNNASASGVISTQCPHLGSNNFYDGSVSYSDYLSQSFTTVRGATYNVNFWLSNLGSPQNNFIVLIGG
;
A
#
# COMPACT_ATOMS: atom_id res chain seq x y z
N MET A 1 9.56 -4.20 3.90
CA MET A 1 8.53 -3.30 4.45
C MET A 1 7.17 -3.92 4.21
N MET A 2 6.29 -3.87 5.20
CA MET A 2 4.89 -4.30 5.08
C MET A 2 3.98 -3.10 5.37
N MET A 3 2.92 -2.94 4.58
CA MET A 3 1.82 -2.01 4.85
C MET A 3 0.57 -2.80 5.20
N ILE A 4 -0.09 -2.39 6.30
CA ILE A 4 -1.38 -2.93 6.75
C ILE A 4 -2.37 -1.78 6.76
N ILE A 5 -3.53 -1.95 6.14
CA ILE A 5 -4.52 -0.88 6.07
C ILE A 5 -5.91 -1.49 6.27
N ARG A 6 -6.79 -0.77 7.00
CA ARG A 6 -8.16 -1.19 7.27
C ARG A 6 -9.09 0.00 7.42
N GLN A 7 -10.29 -0.13 6.86
CA GLN A 7 -11.46 0.68 7.19
C GLN A 7 -12.68 -0.20 7.40
N ASP A 8 -13.46 0.12 8.43
CA ASP A 8 -14.77 -0.50 8.65
C ASP A 8 -15.88 0.55 8.84
N PRO A 9 -17.06 0.35 8.23
CA PRO A 9 -17.32 -0.32 6.96
C PRO A 9 -17.18 0.69 5.80
N SER A 10 -16.14 0.55 4.97
CA SER A 10 -16.04 1.27 3.70
C SER A 10 -14.89 0.75 2.84
N TYR A 11 -14.84 1.22 1.60
CA TYR A 11 -13.67 1.09 0.73
C TYR A 11 -12.70 2.26 0.92
N TRP A 12 -11.45 1.99 0.59
CA TRP A 12 -10.38 2.98 0.52
C TRP A 12 -9.47 2.70 -0.67
N CYS A 13 -8.70 3.71 -1.04
CA CYS A 13 -7.77 3.67 -2.15
C CYS A 13 -6.39 4.08 -1.68
N LEU A 14 -5.37 3.34 -2.09
CA LEU A 14 -3.97 3.67 -1.86
C LEU A 14 -3.28 3.81 -3.21
N ASP A 15 -2.46 4.84 -3.31
CA ASP A 15 -1.72 5.14 -4.51
C ASP A 15 -0.41 5.87 -4.17
N ASP A 16 0.48 6.00 -5.16
CA ASP A 16 1.73 6.77 -5.09
C ASP A 16 2.61 6.43 -3.88
N ILE A 17 2.71 5.15 -3.55
CA ILE A 17 3.58 4.69 -2.45
C ILE A 17 5.04 5.00 -2.81
N SER A 18 5.72 5.70 -1.91
CA SER A 18 7.12 6.06 -2.09
C SER A 18 7.90 5.84 -0.82
N VAL A 19 9.06 5.21 -0.94
CA VAL A 19 10.03 5.06 0.14
C VAL A 19 11.37 5.52 -0.36
N THR A 20 11.84 6.67 0.12
CA THR A 20 13.16 7.19 -0.27
C THR A 20 14.14 7.10 0.88
N ASN A 21 15.41 6.83 0.58
CA ASN A 21 16.48 7.03 1.56
C ASN A 21 16.83 8.52 1.71
N SER A 22 17.73 8.84 2.65
CA SER A 22 18.23 10.21 2.86
C SER A 22 18.91 10.84 1.65
N GLY A 23 19.35 10.03 0.68
CA GLY A 23 19.92 10.49 -0.59
C GLY A 23 18.87 10.72 -1.69
N GLY A 24 17.58 10.54 -1.40
CA GLY A 24 16.48 10.70 -2.35
C GLY A 24 16.28 9.51 -3.30
N ALA A 25 17.04 8.42 -3.15
CA ALA A 25 16.87 7.25 -4.01
C ALA A 25 15.56 6.54 -3.66
N GLN A 26 14.73 6.29 -4.67
CA GLN A 26 13.49 5.51 -4.54
C GLN A 26 13.81 4.03 -4.30
N LEU A 27 13.23 3.48 -3.23
CA LEU A 27 13.40 2.10 -2.79
C LEU A 27 12.13 1.29 -3.02
N TRP A 28 10.95 1.92 -2.92
CA TRP A 28 9.69 1.27 -3.24
C TRP A 28 9.43 1.32 -4.74
N GLN A 29 9.24 0.16 -5.36
CA GLN A 29 9.01 0.06 -6.79
C GLN A 29 7.53 -0.09 -7.11
N ASN A 30 7.11 0.49 -8.24
CA ASN A 30 5.76 0.44 -8.79
C ASN A 30 4.67 1.06 -7.90
N GLY A 31 5.01 2.07 -7.08
CA GLY A 31 4.10 2.63 -6.06
C GLY A 31 2.74 3.12 -6.55
N GLY A 32 2.63 3.46 -7.83
CA GLY A 32 1.38 3.84 -8.49
C GLY A 32 0.65 2.69 -9.21
N PHE A 33 1.10 1.44 -9.03
CA PHE A 33 0.46 0.24 -9.58
C PHE A 33 0.32 0.16 -11.12
N GLU A 34 1.09 0.96 -11.86
CA GLU A 34 1.02 1.07 -13.33
C GLU A 34 1.75 -0.07 -14.07
N GLN A 35 2.62 -0.81 -13.39
CA GLN A 35 3.44 -1.86 -14.01
C GLN A 35 2.90 -3.26 -13.69
N SER A 36 3.01 -4.15 -14.67
CA SER A 36 2.54 -5.53 -14.61
C SER A 36 3.64 -6.52 -15.03
N PRO A 37 3.67 -7.74 -14.46
CA PRO A 37 2.75 -8.26 -13.45
C PRO A 37 3.05 -7.74 -12.04
N LEU A 38 2.01 -7.51 -11.23
CA LEU A 38 2.16 -6.97 -9.86
C LEU A 38 2.97 -7.88 -8.94
N THR A 39 2.92 -9.19 -9.17
CA THR A 39 3.67 -10.20 -8.39
C THR A 39 5.19 -10.05 -8.52
N GLN A 40 5.68 -9.32 -9.51
CA GLN A 40 7.08 -8.95 -9.63
C GLN A 40 7.50 -7.89 -8.58
N TYR A 41 6.57 -7.05 -8.17
CA TYR A 41 6.83 -5.90 -7.30
C TYR A 41 6.32 -6.13 -5.87
N TYR A 42 5.24 -6.88 -5.72
CA TYR A 42 4.49 -6.97 -4.48
C TYR A 42 4.19 -8.41 -4.09
N VAL A 43 4.31 -8.68 -2.79
CA VAL A 43 3.63 -9.80 -2.17
C VAL A 43 2.34 -9.28 -1.56
N TYR A 44 1.22 -9.70 -2.13
CA TYR A 44 -0.12 -9.47 -1.60
C TYR A 44 -0.56 -10.63 -0.71
N CYS A 45 -1.21 -10.32 0.41
CA CYS A 45 -1.74 -11.32 1.32
C CYS A 45 -3.10 -10.89 1.88
N ASN A 46 -4.11 -11.73 1.66
CA ASN A 46 -5.43 -11.67 2.28
C ASN A 46 -5.58 -12.88 3.21
N PRO A 47 -5.16 -12.77 4.48
CA PRO A 47 -5.07 -13.91 5.39
C PRO A 47 -6.43 -14.53 5.76
N ASN A 48 -7.51 -13.75 5.64
CA ASN A 48 -8.85 -14.16 6.08
C ASN A 48 -9.78 -14.47 4.90
N ASN A 49 -9.25 -14.49 3.67
CA ASN A 49 -10.03 -14.67 2.44
C ASN A 49 -11.28 -13.77 2.39
N ALA A 50 -11.14 -12.52 2.82
CA ALA A 50 -12.23 -11.55 2.76
C ALA A 50 -12.74 -11.41 1.31
N SER A 51 -14.05 -11.26 1.13
CA SER A 51 -14.63 -11.15 -0.23
C SER A 51 -14.39 -9.77 -0.87
N ALA A 52 -14.29 -8.72 -0.07
CA ALA A 52 -13.99 -7.36 -0.51
C ALA A 52 -12.49 -7.05 -0.40
N SER A 53 -11.64 -7.99 -0.81
CA SER A 53 -10.20 -7.91 -0.65
C SER A 53 -9.54 -6.95 -1.63
N GLY A 54 -8.30 -6.57 -1.31
CA GLY A 54 -7.44 -5.73 -2.13
C GLY A 54 -7.28 -6.18 -3.58
N VAL A 55 -7.53 -5.26 -4.50
CA VAL A 55 -7.33 -5.42 -5.95
C VAL A 55 -6.68 -4.17 -6.54
N ILE A 56 -6.13 -4.28 -7.74
CA ILE A 56 -5.83 -3.09 -8.55
C ILE A 56 -7.09 -2.66 -9.28
N SER A 57 -7.38 -1.37 -9.19
CA SER A 57 -8.58 -0.73 -9.69
C SER A 57 -8.23 0.57 -10.41
N THR A 58 -9.20 1.12 -11.13
CA THR A 58 -9.14 2.44 -11.78
C THR A 58 -10.17 3.41 -11.18
N GLN A 59 -10.77 3.05 -10.04
CA GLN A 59 -11.88 3.80 -9.43
C GLN A 59 -11.46 5.15 -8.85
N CYS A 60 -10.25 5.24 -8.33
CA CYS A 60 -9.78 6.39 -7.55
C CYS A 60 -8.24 6.53 -7.64
N PRO A 61 -7.65 6.53 -8.84
CA PRO A 61 -6.24 6.86 -8.99
C PRO A 61 -5.98 8.30 -8.57
N HIS A 62 -4.84 8.54 -7.94
CA HIS A 62 -4.36 9.88 -7.63
C HIS A 62 -3.48 10.40 -8.75
N LEU A 63 -2.51 9.60 -9.19
CA LEU A 63 -1.71 9.83 -10.38
C LEU A 63 -1.81 8.59 -11.28
N GLY A 64 -1.60 8.78 -12.58
CA GLY A 64 -1.71 7.66 -13.52
C GLY A 64 -3.16 7.16 -13.70
N SER A 65 -3.31 5.86 -13.81
CA SER A 65 -4.57 5.17 -14.13
C SER A 65 -4.99 4.13 -13.09
N ASN A 66 -4.08 3.66 -12.25
CA ASN A 66 -4.29 2.53 -11.35
C ASN A 66 -4.16 2.95 -9.88
N ASN A 67 -4.86 2.23 -9.00
CA ASN A 67 -4.72 2.34 -7.56
C ASN A 67 -4.93 0.97 -6.90
N PHE A 68 -4.43 0.79 -5.69
CA PHE A 68 -4.88 -0.31 -4.84
C PHE A 68 -6.22 0.06 -4.20
N TYR A 69 -7.19 -0.85 -4.25
CA TYR A 69 -8.56 -0.65 -3.79
C TYR A 69 -8.97 -1.82 -2.91
N ASP A 70 -9.43 -1.52 -1.70
CA ASP A 70 -9.73 -2.55 -0.69
C ASP A 70 -10.90 -2.07 0.19
N GLY A 71 -11.75 -3.02 0.59
CA GLY A 71 -12.89 -2.81 1.47
C GLY A 71 -13.08 -3.98 2.44
N SER A 72 -12.01 -4.69 2.76
CA SER A 72 -12.01 -5.85 3.67
C SER A 72 -12.56 -5.43 5.03
N VAL A 73 -13.70 -6.01 5.39
CA VAL A 73 -14.40 -5.71 6.64
C VAL A 73 -13.90 -6.64 7.74
N SER A 74 -13.62 -6.08 8.92
CA SER A 74 -13.15 -6.78 10.13
C SER A 74 -11.76 -7.42 10.04
N TYR A 75 -11.13 -7.37 8.87
CA TYR A 75 -9.82 -7.94 8.58
C TYR A 75 -8.92 -6.92 7.89
N SER A 76 -7.64 -7.24 7.75
CA SER A 76 -6.68 -6.41 7.02
C SER A 76 -6.00 -7.25 5.96
N ASP A 77 -5.82 -6.65 4.80
CA ASP A 77 -4.95 -7.17 3.76
C ASP A 77 -3.59 -6.48 3.83
N TYR A 78 -2.61 -7.10 3.16
CA TYR A 78 -1.23 -6.68 3.22
C TYR A 78 -0.63 -6.54 1.83
N LEU A 79 0.14 -5.47 1.64
CA LEU A 79 1.09 -5.33 0.56
C LEU A 79 2.50 -5.22 1.15
N SER A 80 3.44 -5.97 0.59
CA SER A 80 4.82 -5.93 1.05
C SER A 80 5.83 -6.00 -0.09
N GLN A 81 6.97 -5.35 0.13
CA GLN A 81 8.16 -5.36 -0.73
C GLN A 81 9.41 -5.29 0.15
N SER A 82 10.48 -5.96 -0.26
CA SER A 82 11.78 -5.92 0.43
C SER A 82 12.76 -5.01 -0.30
N PHE A 83 13.50 -4.20 0.46
CA PHE A 83 14.65 -3.43 -0.02
C PHE A 83 15.70 -3.37 1.10
N THR A 84 16.96 -3.15 0.73
CA THR A 84 18.06 -3.09 1.70
C THR A 84 18.02 -1.79 2.49
N THR A 85 18.08 -1.90 3.82
CA THR A 85 18.23 -0.75 4.72
C THR A 85 19.67 -0.61 5.21
N VAL A 86 20.06 0.62 5.55
CA VAL A 86 21.36 0.98 6.12
C VAL A 86 21.14 1.39 7.57
N ARG A 87 21.94 0.85 8.48
CA ARG A 87 21.85 1.16 9.91
C ARG A 87 22.04 2.66 10.15
N GLY A 88 21.13 3.25 10.93
CA GLY A 88 21.16 4.68 11.29
C GLY A 88 20.71 5.63 10.17
N ALA A 89 20.30 5.11 9.00
CA ALA A 89 19.77 5.93 7.93
C ALA A 89 18.31 6.34 8.21
N THR A 90 17.94 7.51 7.70
CA THR A 90 16.56 7.99 7.69
C THR A 90 15.89 7.60 6.37
N TYR A 91 14.62 7.23 6.45
CA TYR A 91 13.78 6.89 5.31
C TYR A 91 12.51 7.73 5.35
N ASN A 92 12.12 8.28 4.20
CA ASN A 92 10.85 8.99 4.06
C ASN A 92 9.84 8.04 3.42
N VAL A 93 8.72 7.81 4.10
CA VAL A 93 7.58 7.07 3.57
C VAL A 93 6.49 8.07 3.23
N ASN A 94 6.07 8.09 1.98
CA ASN A 94 4.95 8.89 1.49
C ASN A 94 3.97 7.99 0.76
N PHE A 95 2.70 8.34 0.80
CA PHE A 95 1.64 7.64 0.11
C PHE A 95 0.46 8.59 -0.03
N TRP A 96 -0.39 8.33 -1.03
CA TRP A 96 -1.70 8.92 -1.12
C TRP A 96 -2.75 7.92 -0.62
N LEU A 97 -3.71 8.41 0.17
CA LEU A 97 -4.82 7.62 0.70
C LEU A 97 -6.12 8.36 0.45
N SER A 98 -7.08 7.69 -0.20
CA SER A 98 -8.46 8.15 -0.29
C SER A 98 -9.37 7.28 0.54
N ASN A 99 -10.05 7.92 1.47
CA ASN A 99 -11.11 7.34 2.27
C ASN A 99 -12.44 7.56 1.54
N LEU A 100 -13.08 6.49 1.07
CA LEU A 100 -14.36 6.60 0.36
C LEU A 100 -15.59 6.55 1.29
N GLY A 101 -15.36 6.44 2.61
CA GLY A 101 -16.42 6.46 3.64
C GLY A 101 -15.95 5.95 5.00
N SER A 102 -16.75 6.19 6.05
CA SER A 102 -16.40 5.96 7.46
C SER A 102 -15.27 6.87 7.97
N PRO A 103 -15.33 7.41 9.21
CA PRO A 103 -14.38 8.43 9.65
C PRO A 103 -12.96 7.94 9.93
N GLN A 104 -12.71 6.62 10.06
CA GLN A 104 -11.44 6.11 10.55
C GLN A 104 -10.74 5.14 9.58
N ASN A 105 -9.50 5.48 9.21
CA ASN A 105 -8.54 4.55 8.61
C ASN A 105 -7.55 4.08 9.68
N ASN A 106 -7.22 2.80 9.67
CA ASN A 106 -6.04 2.27 10.35
C ASN A 106 -4.98 2.00 9.29
N PHE A 107 -3.79 2.58 9.43
CA PHE A 107 -2.66 2.43 8.51
C PHE A 107 -1.39 2.15 9.32
N ILE A 108 -0.73 1.04 9.03
CA ILE A 108 0.48 0.58 9.72
C ILE A 108 1.54 0.32 8.67
N VAL A 109 2.72 0.95 8.86
CA VAL A 109 3.93 0.65 8.07
C VAL A 109 4.95 0.00 8.98
N LEU A 110 5.49 -1.13 8.54
CA LEU A 110 6.52 -1.88 9.25
C LEU A 110 7.80 -1.90 8.41
N ILE A 111 8.84 -1.21 8.87
CA ILE A 111 10.18 -1.17 8.27
C ILE A 111 11.18 -1.82 9.23
N GLY A 112 11.87 -2.86 8.76
CA GLY A 112 12.72 -3.67 9.62
C GLY A 112 11.88 -4.67 10.42
N GLY A 113 12.41 -5.88 10.58
CA GLY A 113 11.85 -6.88 11.49
C GLY A 113 12.14 -6.53 12.94
#